data_AF-B6B382-F1
#
_entry.id   AF-B6B382-F1
#
_cell.length_a   1.000
_cell.length_b   1.000
_cell.length_c   1.000
_cell.angle_alpha   90.00
_cell.angle_beta   90.00
_cell.angle_gamma   90.00
#
_symmetry.space_group_name_H-M   'P 1'
#
loop_
_entity.id
_entity.type
_entity.pdbx_description
1 polymer ?
#
loop_
_entity_poly.entity_id
_entity_poly.type
_entity_poly.pdbx_seq_one_letter_code
_entity_poly.pdbx_strand_id
1 'polypeptide(L)' 'MQTYDCLPAPLRQWVAQAALPWSPASVRRIWSKSKAKGLSAEEALFSLNQAEALTLARDKQSTTFKLNSIN' A
#
# COMPACT_ATOMS: atom_id res chain seq x y z
N MET A 1 -13.47 4.85 7.87
CA MET A 1 -12.35 4.35 8.68
C MET A 1 -12.05 2.86 8.45
N GLN A 2 -13.06 2.04 8.15
CA GLN A 2 -12.99 0.56 8.20
C GLN A 2 -12.03 -0.17 7.25
N THR A 3 -11.48 0.49 6.22
CA THR A 3 -10.59 -0.19 5.26
C THR A 3 -9.22 -0.53 5.87
N TYR A 4 -8.75 0.25 6.84
CA TYR A 4 -7.47 0.04 7.51
C TYR A 4 -7.55 -1.06 8.57
N ASP A 5 -8.65 -1.12 9.32
CA ASP A 5 -8.88 -2.12 10.37
C ASP A 5 -9.08 -3.54 9.83
N CYS A 6 -9.62 -3.69 8.61
CA CYS A 6 -9.73 -4.98 7.95
C CYS A 6 -8.40 -5.48 7.33
N LEU A 7 -7.30 -4.74 7.45
CA LEU A 7 -6.02 -5.16 6.91
C LEU A 7 -5.34 -6.21 7.80
N PRO A 8 -4.81 -7.30 7.21
CA PRO A 8 -4.03 -8.28 7.94
C PRO A 8 -2.78 -7.62 8.53
N ALA A 9 -2.36 -8.09 9.71
CA ALA A 9 -1.18 -7.58 10.43
C ALA A 9 0.07 -7.32 9.54
N PRO A 10 0.50 -8.24 8.64
CA PRO A 10 1.64 -8.00 7.77
C PRO A 10 1.47 -6.78 6.85
N LEU A 11 0.24 -6.48 6.42
CA LEU A 11 -0.03 -5.32 5.57
C LEU A 11 0.06 -4.02 6.36
N ARG A 12 -0.47 -4.00 7.59
CA ARG A 12 -0.34 -2.84 8.48
C ARG A 12 1.13 -2.54 8.80
N GLN A 13 1.91 -3.58 9.05
CA GLN A 13 3.34 -3.46 9.33
C GLN A 13 4.14 -2.98 8.11
N TRP A 14 3.72 -3.36 6.90
CA TRP A 14 4.29 -2.81 5.67
C TRP A 14 3.96 -1.32 5.52
N VAL A 15 2.70 -0.92 5.70
CA VAL A 15 2.29 0.49 5.61
C VAL A 15 3.01 1.36 6.64
N ALA A 16 3.24 0.85 7.85
CA ALA A 16 3.98 1.55 8.89
C ALA A 16 5.48 1.72 8.58
N GLN A 17 6.06 0.83 7.75
CA GLN A 17 7.46 0.89 7.32
C GLN A 17 7.66 1.59 5.98
N ALA A 18 6.59 1.78 5.21
CA ALA A 18 6.62 2.46 3.92
C ALA A 18 7.14 3.90 4.08
N ALA A 19 7.99 4.33 3.15
CA ALA A 19 8.59 5.66 3.17
C ALA A 19 7.62 6.75 2.70
N LEU A 20 6.57 6.36 1.97
CA LEU A 20 5.55 7.26 1.43
C LEU A 20 4.22 7.14 2.21
N PRO A 21 3.41 8.22 2.27
CA PRO A 21 2.07 8.18 2.84
C PRO A 21 1.10 7.44 1.91
N TRP A 22 1.23 6.12 1.85
CA TRP A 22 0.35 5.25 1.06
C TRP A 22 -1.06 5.24 1.66
N SER A 23 -2.06 5.50 0.81
CA SER A 23 -3.46 5.34 1.21
C SER A 23 -3.84 3.85 1.32
N PRO A 24 -4.56 3.42 2.37
CA PRO A 24 -4.92 2.01 2.61
C PRO A 24 -5.73 1.38 1.47
N ALA A 25 -6.49 2.17 0.72
CA ALA A 25 -7.22 1.71 -0.46
C ALA A 25 -6.28 1.22 -1.58
N SER A 26 -5.17 1.95 -1.84
CA SER A 26 -4.18 1.58 -2.85
C SER A 26 -3.45 0.29 -2.46
N VAL A 27 -3.04 0.20 -1.20
CA VAL A 27 -2.37 -0.98 -0.65
C VAL A 27 -3.28 -2.20 -0.73
N ARG A 28 -4.55 -2.07 -0.31
CA ARG A 28 -5.55 -3.13 -0.41
C ARG A 28 -5.80 -3.55 -1.85
N ARG A 29 -5.86 -2.62 -2.81
CA ARG A 29 -6.06 -2.93 -4.24
C ARG A 29 -4.93 -3.79 -4.79
N ILE A 30 -3.68 -3.42 -4.51
CA ILE A 30 -2.50 -4.20 -4.95
C ILE A 30 -2.49 -5.57 -4.27
N TRP A 31 -2.71 -5.61 -2.96
CA TRP A 31 -2.81 -6.86 -2.20
C TRP A 31 -3.90 -7.80 -2.73
N SER A 32 -5.12 -7.30 -2.92
CA SER A 32 -6.24 -8.08 -3.46
C SER A 32 -5.94 -8.59 -4.87
N LYS A 33 -5.27 -7.79 -5.71
CA LYS A 33 -4.84 -8.23 -7.05
C LYS A 33 -3.80 -9.34 -6.97
N SER A 34 -2.86 -9.26 -6.03
CA SER A 34 -1.86 -10.30 -5.82
C SER A 34 -2.48 -11.58 -5.26
N LYS A 35 -3.40 -11.46 -4.29
CA LYS A 35 -4.17 -12.60 -3.77
C LYS A 35 -5.05 -13.26 -4.84
N ALA A 36 -5.66 -12.47 -5.72
CA ALA A 36 -6.44 -12.99 -6.85
C ALA A 36 -5.57 -13.76 -7.86
N LYS A 37 -4.28 -13.44 -7.95
CA LYS A 37 -3.29 -14.20 -8.73
C LYS A 37 -2.81 -15.48 -8.04
N GLY A 38 -3.26 -15.75 -6.81
CA GLY A 38 -2.78 -16.88 -6.01
C GLY A 38 -1.40 -16.65 -5.39
N LEU A 39 -0.90 -15.41 -5.38
CA LEU A 39 0.41 -15.09 -4.82
C LEU A 39 0.40 -15.24 -3.28
N SER A 40 1.55 -15.63 -2.75
CA SER A 40 1.80 -15.68 -1.32
C SER A 40 1.87 -14.28 -0.72
N ALA A 41 1.78 -14.20 0.60
CA ALA A 41 1.86 -12.93 1.32
C ALA A 41 3.16 -12.18 0.98
N GLU A 42 4.28 -12.91 0.87
CA GLU A 42 5.60 -12.37 0.55
C GLU A 42 5.66 -11.76 -0.85
N GLU A 43 5.14 -12.46 -1.86
CA GLU A 43 5.09 -11.97 -3.25
C GLU A 43 4.17 -10.75 -3.40
N ALA A 44 3.07 -10.72 -2.63
CA ALA A 44 2.18 -9.58 -2.58
C ALA A 44 2.86 -8.36 -1.93
N LEU A 45 3.62 -8.56 -0.85
CA LEU A 45 4.46 -7.51 -0.24
C LEU A 45 5.57 -7.04 -1.18
N PHE A 46 6.20 -7.95 -1.93
CA PHE A 46 7.20 -7.60 -2.93
C PHE A 46 6.62 -6.73 -4.05
N SER A 47 5.40 -7.04 -4.50
CA SER A 47 4.67 -6.22 -5.47
C SER A 47 4.37 -4.82 -4.92
N LEU A 48 4.06 -4.71 -3.63
CA LEU A 48 3.86 -3.43 -2.94
C LEU A 48 5.17 -2.62 -2.85
N ASN A 49 6.28 -3.25 -2.47
CA ASN A 49 7.61 -2.61 -2.47
C ASN A 49 8.02 -2.12 -3.86
N GLN A 50 7.75 -2.89 -4.92
CA GLN A 50 8.02 -2.41 -6.28
C GLN A 50 7.16 -1.20 -6.64
N ALA A 51 5.86 -1.24 -6.30
CA ALA A 51 4.99 -0.09 -6.51
C ALA A 51 5.47 1.13 -5.71
N GLU A 52 5.96 0.94 -4.49
CA GLU A 52 6.63 1.98 -3.70
C GLU A 52 7.86 2.53 -4.39
N ALA A 53 8.80 1.69 -4.83
CA ALA A 53 10.01 2.16 -5.50
C ALA A 53 9.69 2.94 -6.80
N LEU A 54 8.72 2.46 -7.58
CA LEU A 54 8.25 3.13 -8.80
C LEU A 54 7.56 4.45 -8.48
N THR A 55 6.71 4.48 -7.44
CA THR A 55 6.08 5.72 -6.99
C THR A 55 7.13 6.66 -6.44
N LEU A 56 8.09 6.24 -5.63
CA LEU A 56 9.17 7.07 -5.09
C LEU A 56 10.04 7.69 -6.19
N ALA A 57 10.35 6.93 -7.24
CA ALA A 57 11.04 7.44 -8.42
C ALA A 57 10.23 8.54 -9.14
N ARG A 58 8.90 8.48 -9.05
CA ARG A 58 7.95 9.39 -9.73
C ARG A 58 7.46 10.55 -8.85
N ASP A 59 7.39 10.33 -7.53
CA ASP A 59 6.90 11.21 -6.47
C ASP A 59 7.87 12.34 -6.15
N LYS A 60 9.13 12.21 -6.59
CA LYS A 60 10.04 13.35 -6.78
C LYS A 60 9.38 14.53 -7.55
N GLN A 61 8.23 14.33 -8.19
CA GLN A 61 7.47 15.35 -8.92
C GLN A 61 6.07 15.67 -8.36
N SER A 62 5.56 14.96 -7.33
CA SER A 62 4.14 15.06 -6.96
C SER A 62 3.92 15.02 -5.44
N THR A 63 4.45 16.01 -4.73
CA THR A 63 4.30 16.30 -3.29
C THR A 63 2.85 16.61 -2.85
N THR A 64 1.83 15.87 -3.31
CA THR A 64 0.43 16.21 -3.03
C THR A 64 -0.50 15.00 -3.10
N PHE A 65 -0.21 13.91 -2.38
CA PHE A 65 -1.28 12.98 -1.99
C PHE A 65 -1.85 13.40 -0.64
N LYS A 66 -2.76 14.38 -0.76
CA LYS A 66 -3.55 15.05 0.26
C LYS A 66 -4.26 14.06 1.20
N LEU A 67 -3.90 14.16 2.48
CA LEU A 67 -4.79 14.40 3.62
C LEU A 67 -6.02 13.48 3.78
N ASN A 68 -5.92 12.61 4.79
CA ASN A 68 -6.94 12.41 5.82
C ASN A 68 -8.40 12.36 5.33
N SER A 69 -8.85 11.20 4.86
CA SER A 69 -10.28 10.89 4.89
C SER A 69 -10.55 10.05 6.10
N ILE A 70 -11.14 10.67 7.13
CA ILE A 70 -12.17 10.08 7.99
C ILE A 70 -12.77 11.09 8.96
N ASN A 71 -13.91 11.65 8.51
CA ASN A 71 -15.03 12.09 9.33
C ASN A 71 -15.94 10.91 9.63
#